data_AF-A0A6L5F1J5-F1
#
_entry.id   AF-A0A6L5F1J5-F1
#
_cell.length_a   1.000
_cell.length_b   1.000
_cell.length_c   1.000
_cell.angle_alpha   90.00
_cell.angle_beta   90.00
_cell.angle_gamma   90.00
#
_symmetry.space_group_name_H-M   'P 1'
#
loop_
_entity.id
_entity.type
_entity.pdbx_description
1 polymer ?
#
loop_
_entity_poly.entity_id
_entity_poly.type
_entity_poly.pdbx_seq_one_letter_code
_entity_poly.pdbx_strand_id
1 'polypeptide(L)' 'NKGGALCEGRITGTTLPTDGNDFSYGRNGEIVRCAWHGWEFDIATGQAIADPAVHARTYSVRVEDGYVVVII' A
#
# COMPACT_ATOMS: atom_id res chain seq x y z
N ASN A 1 -17.69 0.05 7.38
CA ASN A 1 -17.46 -0.94 6.31
C ASN A 1 -15.99 -0.86 5.91
N LYS A 2 -15.23 -1.96 5.96
CA LYS A 2 -13.79 -2.01 5.61
C LYS A 2 -13.53 -2.83 4.32
N GLY A 3 -14.59 -3.15 3.57
CA GLY A 3 -14.50 -3.98 2.36
C GLY A 3 -14.44 -3.15 1.08
N GLY A 4 -13.68 -3.65 0.10
CA GLY A 4 -13.53 -3.10 -1.25
C GLY A 4 -12.43 -3.85 -2.01
N ALA A 5 -12.50 -3.89 -3.33
CA ALA A 5 -11.45 -4.50 -4.14
C ALA A 5 -10.21 -3.60 -4.13
N LEU A 6 -9.20 -3.94 -3.32
CA LEU A 6 -8.01 -3.10 -3.15
C LEU A 6 -7.24 -2.88 -4.47
N CYS A 7 -7.33 -3.84 -5.40
CA CYS A 7 -6.73 -3.76 -6.73
C CYS A 7 -7.35 -2.68 -7.64
N GLU A 8 -8.53 -2.15 -7.32
CA GLU A 8 -9.11 -0.98 -8.00
C GLU A 8 -8.56 0.34 -7.44
N GLY A 9 -7.81 0.28 -6.34
CA GLY A 9 -7.13 1.41 -5.75
C GLY A 9 -6.00 1.94 -6.63
N ARG A 10 -5.72 3.24 -6.51
CA ARG A 10 -4.61 3.86 -7.25
C ARG A 10 -3.28 3.56 -6.54
N ILE A 11 -2.23 3.33 -7.33
CA ILE A 11 -0.85 3.35 -6.84
C ILE A 11 -0.39 4.81 -6.75
N THR A 12 0.21 5.19 -5.62
CA THR A 12 0.51 6.58 -5.28
C THR A 12 1.57 6.65 -4.17
N GLY A 13 1.79 7.83 -3.59
CA GLY A 13 2.55 8.04 -2.37
C GLY A 13 1.68 8.42 -1.17
N THR A 14 2.30 8.84 -0.08
CA THR A 14 1.58 9.29 1.12
C THR A 14 2.26 10.52 1.74
N THR A 15 1.57 11.13 2.70
CA THR A 15 2.15 12.20 3.52
C THR A 15 3.19 11.62 4.47
N LEU A 16 4.37 12.26 4.52
CA LEU A 16 5.44 11.85 5.42
C LEU A 16 5.24 12.48 6.80
N PRO A 17 5.69 11.81 7.88
CA PRO A 17 5.85 12.47 9.17
C PRO A 17 6.79 13.67 9.05
N THR A 18 6.41 14.79 9.65
CA THR A 18 7.24 16.00 9.75
C THR A 18 7.23 16.48 11.20
N ASP A 19 8.31 17.14 11.64
CA ASP A 19 8.45 17.62 13.02
C ASP A 19 7.80 19.00 13.25
N GLY A 20 6.96 19.47 12.32
CA GLY A 20 6.40 20.82 12.34
C GLY A 20 5.15 20.96 11.48
N ASN A 21 4.84 22.20 11.08
CA ASN A 21 3.65 22.53 10.28
C ASN A 21 3.86 22.38 8.77
N ASP A 22 5.01 21.85 8.35
CA ASP A 22 5.30 21.63 6.94
C ASP A 22 4.65 20.34 6.44
N PHE A 23 4.11 20.40 5.23
CA PHE A 23 3.58 19.22 4.53
C PHE A 23 4.65 18.66 3.61
N SER A 24 4.95 17.37 3.77
CA SER A 24 5.81 16.63 2.87
C SER A 24 5.08 15.42 2.31
N TYR A 25 5.26 15.16 1.02
CA TYR A 25 4.66 14.04 0.29
C TYR A 25 5.76 13.19 -0.33
N GLY A 26 5.69 11.88 -0.14
CA GLY A 26 6.73 10.96 -0.58
C GLY A 26 6.22 9.55 -0.82
N ARG A 27 7.15 8.60 -0.97
CA ARG A 27 6.86 7.16 -1.19
C ARG A 27 6.04 6.87 -2.44
N ASN A 28 6.24 7.67 -3.50
CA ASN A 28 5.48 7.54 -4.73
C ASN A 28 5.74 6.16 -5.37
N GLY A 29 4.65 5.42 -5.64
CA GLY A 29 4.73 4.07 -6.19
C GLY A 29 4.72 2.97 -5.14
N GLU A 30 4.81 3.31 -3.85
CA GLU A 30 4.87 2.34 -2.76
C GLU A 30 3.52 2.11 -2.07
N ILE A 31 2.54 2.98 -2.32
CA ILE A 31 1.27 2.99 -1.60
C ILE A 31 0.13 2.66 -2.56
N VAL A 32 -0.74 1.71 -2.19
CA VAL A 32 -2.05 1.55 -2.82
C VAL A 32 -3.11 2.23 -1.94
N ARG A 33 -3.85 3.18 -2.51
CA ARG A 33 -4.97 3.84 -1.83
C ARG A 33 -6.29 3.24 -2.33
N CYS A 34 -7.04 2.61 -1.41
CA CYS A 34 -8.34 2.01 -1.71
C CYS A 34 -9.29 3.05 -2.31
N ALA A 35 -9.85 2.74 -3.49
CA ALA A 35 -10.77 3.62 -4.22
C ALA A 35 -12.07 3.91 -3.48
N TRP A 36 -12.45 3.03 -2.54
CA TRP A 36 -13.76 3.06 -1.89
C TRP A 36 -13.80 3.96 -0.64
N HIS A 37 -12.78 3.84 0.23
CA HIS A 37 -12.76 4.54 1.53
C HIS A 37 -11.42 5.20 1.84
N GLY A 38 -10.50 5.26 0.87
CA GLY A 38 -9.29 6.08 0.95
C GLY A 38 -8.19 5.54 1.88
N TRP A 39 -8.36 4.35 2.45
CA TRP A 39 -7.31 3.72 3.26
C TRP A 39 -6.07 3.45 2.42
N GLU A 40 -4.91 3.71 3.00
CA GLU A 40 -3.61 3.56 2.37
C GLU A 40 -2.89 2.35 2.94
N PHE A 41 -2.30 1.55 2.05
CA PHE A 41 -1.54 0.37 2.41
C PHE A 41 -0.19 0.40 1.71
N ASP A 42 0.84 0.03 2.46
CA ASP A 42 2.16 -0.25 1.93
C ASP A 42 2.11 -1.49 1.04
N ILE A 43 2.53 -1.38 -0.23
CA ILE A 43 2.42 -2.46 -1.21
C ILE A 43 3.34 -3.65 -0.85
N ALA A 44 4.51 -3.39 -0.27
CA ALA A 44 5.51 -4.42 0.02
C ALA A 44 5.11 -5.29 1.22
N THR A 45 4.47 -4.70 2.22
CA THR A 45 4.14 -5.35 3.50
C THR A 45 2.65 -5.64 3.67
N GLY A 46 1.79 -4.96 2.90
CA GLY A 46 0.35 -4.97 3.06
C GLY A 46 -0.15 -4.20 4.29
N GLN A 47 0.72 -3.62 5.10
CA GLN A 47 0.33 -2.91 6.32
C GLN A 47 -0.41 -1.61 5.98
N ALA A 48 -1.51 -1.34 6.68
CA ALA A 48 -2.19 -0.06 6.58
C ALA A 48 -1.36 1.06 7.23
N ILE A 49 -1.28 2.21 6.58
CA ILE A 49 -0.54 3.37 7.10
C ILE A 49 -1.22 3.96 8.34
N ALA A 50 -2.55 3.97 8.38
CA ALA A 50 -3.33 4.56 9.46
C ALA A 50 -3.41 3.68 10.73
N ASP A 51 -3.22 2.37 10.60
CA ASP A 51 -3.36 1.42 11.71
C ASP A 51 -2.46 0.20 11.46
N PRO A 52 -1.31 0.10 12.16
CA PRO A 52 -0.38 -1.03 12.03
C PRO A 52 -0.98 -2.40 12.36
N ALA A 53 -2.12 -2.47 13.05
CA ALA A 53 -2.79 -3.75 13.30
C ALA A 53 -3.56 -4.27 12.08
N VAL A 54 -3.82 -3.43 11.08
CA VAL A 54 -4.59 -3.81 9.89
C VAL A 54 -3.66 -4.08 8.72
N HIS A 55 -3.85 -5.23 8.08
CA HIS A 55 -3.06 -5.66 6.93
C HIS A 55 -3.96 -6.14 5.79
N ALA A 56 -3.61 -5.74 4.57
CA ALA A 56 -4.01 -6.43 3.36
C ALA A 56 -3.26 -7.76 3.25
N ARG A 57 -3.89 -8.75 2.61
CA ARG A 57 -3.23 -10.03 2.33
C ARG A 57 -2.07 -9.81 1.36
N THR A 58 -0.90 -10.33 1.70
CA THR A 58 0.27 -10.36 0.83
C THR A 58 0.58 -11.78 0.39
N TYR A 59 1.41 -11.90 -0.63
CA TYR A 59 1.90 -13.16 -1.14
C TYR A 59 3.40 -13.04 -1.41
N SER A 60 4.15 -14.11 -1.12
CA SER A 60 5.56 -14.15 -1.51
C SER A 60 5.64 -14.25 -3.03
N VAL A 61 6.48 -13.41 -3.64
CA VAL A 61 6.70 -13.40 -5.09
C VAL A 61 8.18 -13.51 -5.42
N ARG A 62 8.49 -14.09 -6.58
CA ARG A 62 9.84 -14.10 -7.17
C ARG A 62 9.76 -13.74 -8.65
N VAL A 63 10.90 -13.33 -9.20
CA VAL A 63 11.06 -13.16 -10.64
C VAL A 63 11.84 -14.36 -11.16
N GLU A 64 11.21 -15.14 -12.05
CA GLU A 64 11.80 -16.31 -12.70
C GLU A 64 11.63 -16.14 -14.21
N ASP A 65 12.75 -16.13 -14.94
CA ASP A 65 12.77 -15.98 -16.41
C ASP A 65 11.92 -14.81 -16.96
N GLY A 66 11.89 -13.68 -16.23
CA GLY A 66 11.13 -12.48 -16.61
C GLY A 66 9.65 -12.50 -16.20
N TYR A 67 9.18 -13.55 -15.54
CA TYR A 67 7.82 -13.66 -15.00
C TYR A 67 7.79 -13.40 -13.50
N VAL A 68 6.75 -12.71 -13.03
CA VAL A 68 6.45 -12.61 -11.59
C VAL A 68 5.64 -13.83 -11.19
N VAL A 69 6.23 -14.71 -10.38
CA VAL A 69 5.59 -15.92 -9.86
C VAL A 69 5.15 -15.74 -8.41
N VAL A 70 3.97 -16.24 -8.07
CA VAL A 70 3.45 -16.26 -6.69
C VAL A 70 3.82 -17.60 -6.06
N ILE A 71 4.45 -17.54 -4.89
CA ILE A 71 4.80 -18.72 -4.09
C ILE A 71 3.67 -18.94 -3.10
N ILE A 72 3.02 -20.10 -3.21
CA ILE A 72 1.87 -20.50 -2.40
C ILE A 72 2.27 -21.61 -1.45
#